data_AF-A0A218U6S7-F1
#
_entry.id   AF-A0A218U6S7-F1
#
_cell.length_a   1.000
_cell.length_b   1.000
_cell.length_c   1.000
_cell.angle_alpha   90.00
_cell.angle_beta   90.00
_cell.angle_gamma   90.00
#
_symmetry.space_group_name_H-M   'P 1'
#
loop_
_entity.id
_entity.type
_entity.pdbx_description
1 polymer ?
#
loop_
_entity_poly.entity_id
_entity_poly.type
_entity_poly.pdbx_seq_one_letter_code
_entity_poly.pdbx_strand_id
1 'polypeptide(L)'
;MCHLCAIYITCPFYRLGTHLDWVWGPPGPPALGRALRRVRWAPALGALGLLVGRAWPAGAALRPDFAARAWPARLAHMVPVFLALRLRLYVGWLCAEAGCLAAGLGAYPKCARARPGQGPTVSWERPKK
;
A
#
# COMPACT_ATOMS: atom_id res chain seq x y z
N MET A 1 -1.61 1.91 -18.58
CA MET A 1 -2.00 0.58 -18.04
C MET A 1 -0.91 -0.09 -17.18
N CYS A 2 0.40 0.15 -17.38
CA CYS A 2 1.47 -0.49 -16.57
C CYS A 2 1.57 -0.04 -15.10
N HIS A 3 1.18 1.19 -14.72
CA HIS A 3 1.27 1.64 -13.32
C HIS A 3 0.23 1.00 -12.38
N LEU A 4 -0.89 0.50 -12.90
CA LEU A 4 -1.91 -0.21 -12.11
C LEU A 4 -1.56 -1.69 -11.88
N CYS A 5 -0.71 -2.29 -12.71
CA CYS A 5 -0.38 -3.72 -12.60
C CYS A 5 0.60 -4.01 -11.44
N ALA A 6 1.58 -3.13 -11.21
CA ALA A 6 2.52 -3.25 -10.08
C ALA A 6 1.81 -3.17 -8.71
N ILE A 7 0.68 -2.46 -8.67
CA ILE A 7 -0.18 -2.33 -7.50
C ILE A 7 -0.87 -3.66 -7.18
N TYR A 8 -1.23 -4.45 -8.20
CA TYR A 8 -1.99 -5.70 -8.02
C TYR A 8 -1.16 -6.81 -7.36
N ILE A 9 0.14 -6.89 -7.65
CA ILE A 9 1.06 -7.90 -7.05
C ILE A 9 1.33 -7.59 -5.56
N THR A 10 1.24 -6.32 -5.17
CA THR A 10 1.45 -5.86 -3.79
C THR A 10 0.14 -5.64 -3.02
N CYS A 11 -0.99 -6.06 -3.58
CA CYS A 11 -2.27 -5.99 -2.89
C CYS A 11 -2.20 -6.73 -1.55
N PRO A 12 -2.75 -6.16 -0.47
CA PRO A 12 -2.82 -6.86 0.79
C PRO A 12 -3.58 -8.17 0.60
N PHE A 13 -3.14 -9.21 1.31
CA PHE A 13 -3.78 -10.52 1.28
C PHE A 13 -5.20 -10.42 1.83
N TYR A 14 -6.19 -10.38 0.95
CA TYR A 14 -7.59 -10.49 1.32
C TYR A 14 -7.94 -11.96 1.58
N ARG A 15 -8.80 -12.20 2.57
CA ARG A 15 -9.39 -13.51 2.80
C ARG A 15 -10.23 -13.92 1.57
N LEU A 16 -10.16 -15.19 1.18
CA LEU A 16 -10.91 -15.75 0.03
C LEU A 16 -12.41 -15.39 0.10
N GLY A 17 -13.03 -15.45 1.28
CA GLY A 17 -14.43 -15.06 1.46
C GLY A 17 -14.72 -13.62 1.03
N THR A 18 -13.82 -12.66 1.32
CA THR A 18 -13.99 -11.26 0.89
C THR A 18 -13.88 -11.10 -0.62
N HIS A 19 -13.08 -11.93 -1.28
CA HIS A 19 -12.99 -11.96 -2.74
C HIS A 19 -14.27 -12.55 -3.35
N LEU A 20 -14.78 -13.66 -2.82
CA LEU A 20 -16.03 -14.27 -3.28
C LEU A 20 -17.22 -13.33 -3.08
N ASP A 21 -17.29 -12.61 -1.95
CA ASP A 21 -18.30 -11.59 -1.68
C ASP A 21 -18.26 -10.39 -2.63
N TRP A 22 -17.11 -10.17 -3.29
CA TRP A 22 -16.93 -9.13 -4.29
C TRP A 22 -17.28 -9.61 -5.71
N VAL A 23 -16.93 -10.85 -6.06
CA VAL A 23 -17.24 -11.43 -7.38
C VAL A 23 -18.71 -11.83 -7.50
N TRP A 24 -19.28 -12.43 -6.46
CA TRP A 24 -20.63 -12.99 -6.48
C TRP A 24 -21.63 -12.17 -5.66
N GLY A 25 -21.16 -11.27 -4.81
CA GLY A 25 -22.05 -10.42 -4.01
C GLY A 25 -22.56 -9.19 -4.77
N PRO A 26 -23.61 -8.54 -4.25
CA PRO A 26 -24.12 -7.28 -4.80
C PRO A 26 -23.03 -6.19 -4.87
N PRO A 27 -23.20 -5.13 -5.69
CA PRO A 27 -22.30 -3.99 -5.64
C PRO A 27 -22.34 -3.33 -4.24
N GLY A 28 -21.16 -3.08 -3.66
CA GLY A 28 -21.01 -2.40 -2.38
C GLY A 28 -21.30 -0.90 -2.48
N PRO A 29 -21.55 -0.20 -1.34
CA PRO A 29 -21.69 1.25 -1.33
C PRO A 29 -20.46 1.96 -1.89
N PRO A 30 -20.64 3.12 -2.56
CA PRO A 30 -19.53 3.86 -3.15
C PRO A 30 -18.45 4.16 -2.10
N ALA A 31 -17.24 3.67 -2.35
CA ALA A 31 -16.12 3.76 -1.41
C ALA A 31 -15.01 4.69 -1.90
N LEU A 32 -15.20 5.38 -3.02
CA LEU A 32 -14.19 6.25 -3.64
C LEU A 32 -13.70 7.36 -2.69
N GLY A 33 -14.60 8.01 -1.95
CA GLY A 33 -14.22 9.02 -0.95
C GLY A 33 -13.40 8.44 0.22
N ARG A 34 -13.60 7.17 0.58
CA ARG A 34 -12.80 6.47 1.59
C ARG A 34 -11.42 6.10 1.04
N ALA A 35 -11.35 5.67 -0.22
CA ALA A 35 -10.10 5.39 -0.93
C ALA A 35 -9.23 6.66 -1.06
N LEU A 36 -9.80 7.77 -1.52
CA LEU A 36 -9.10 9.07 -1.67
C LEU A 36 -8.52 9.57 -0.35
N ARG A 37 -9.28 9.47 0.75
CA ARG A 37 -8.80 9.85 2.09
C ARG A 37 -7.57 9.06 2.53
N ARG A 38 -7.44 7.80 2.10
CA ARG A 38 -6.33 6.90 2.44
C ARG A 38 -5.12 7.18 1.56
N VAL A 39 -5.34 7.45 0.27
CA VAL A 39 -4.26 7.80 -0.68
C VAL A 39 -3.70 9.21 -0.48
N ARG A 40 -4.39 10.11 0.26
CA ARG A 40 -3.90 11.50 0.47
C ARG A 40 -2.46 11.60 0.99
N TRP A 41 -2.02 10.61 1.76
CA TRP A 41 -0.67 10.57 2.36
C TRP A 41 0.37 9.95 1.43
N ALA A 42 -0.05 9.22 0.38
CA ALA A 42 0.82 8.62 -0.61
C ALA A 42 1.74 9.65 -1.32
N PRO A 43 1.27 10.83 -1.80
CA PRO A 43 2.16 11.79 -2.44
C PRO A 43 3.19 12.37 -1.48
N ALA A 44 2.83 12.64 -0.22
CA ALA A 44 3.76 13.15 0.78
C ALA A 44 4.87 12.12 1.11
N LEU A 45 4.49 10.86 1.35
CA LEU A 45 5.44 9.77 1.61
C LEU A 45 6.30 9.45 0.38
N GLY A 46 5.73 9.55 -0.82
CA GLY A 46 6.43 9.37 -2.09
C GLY A 46 7.47 10.45 -2.34
N ALA A 47 7.10 11.72 -2.12
CA ALA A 47 8.02 12.85 -2.20
C ALA A 47 9.17 12.70 -1.21
N LEU A 48 8.88 12.32 0.04
CA LEU A 48 9.92 12.05 1.04
C LEU A 48 10.85 10.91 0.60
N GLY A 49 10.31 9.79 0.10
CA GLY A 49 11.10 8.67 -0.38
C GLY A 49 11.96 9.00 -1.61
N LEU A 50 11.50 9.93 -2.47
CA LEU A 50 12.27 10.45 -3.59
C LEU A 50 13.40 11.37 -3.12
N LEU A 51 13.13 12.28 -2.18
CA LEU A 51 14.14 13.17 -1.61
C LEU A 51 15.26 12.39 -0.92
N VAL A 52 14.89 11.44 -0.05
CA VAL A 52 15.86 10.59 0.65
C VAL A 52 16.65 9.73 -0.34
N GLY A 53 15.98 9.14 -1.34
CA GLY A 53 16.66 8.33 -2.35
C GLY A 53 17.57 9.12 -3.30
N ARG A 54 17.34 10.43 -3.44
CA ARG A 54 18.18 11.31 -4.28
C ARG A 54 19.37 11.87 -3.50
N ALA A 55 19.20 12.14 -2.20
CA ALA A 55 20.30 12.49 -1.31
C ALA A 55 21.21 11.30 -0.99
N TRP A 56 20.66 10.10 -0.84
CA TRP A 56 21.41 8.85 -0.62
C TRP A 56 21.12 7.83 -1.72
N PRO A 57 21.80 7.92 -2.88
CA PRO A 57 21.59 6.99 -3.96
C PRO A 57 22.06 5.58 -3.56
N ALA A 58 21.18 4.59 -3.77
CA ALA A 58 21.51 3.18 -3.54
C ALA A 58 22.71 2.72 -4.39
N GLY A 59 22.89 3.31 -5.57
CA GLY A 59 24.04 3.06 -6.46
C GLY A 59 25.40 3.38 -5.82
N ALA A 60 25.45 4.31 -4.86
CA ALA A 60 26.71 4.63 -4.18
C ALA A 60 27.24 3.46 -3.34
N ALA A 61 26.38 2.53 -2.92
CA ALA A 61 26.78 1.33 -2.17
C ALA A 61 27.42 0.24 -3.06
N LEU A 62 27.19 0.29 -4.37
CA LEU A 62 27.73 -0.67 -5.35
C LEU A 62 29.13 -0.30 -5.84
N ARG A 63 29.62 0.90 -5.52
CA ARG A 63 30.95 1.35 -5.95
C ARG A 63 32.04 0.65 -5.14
N PRO A 64 33.17 0.27 -5.76
CA PRO A 64 34.27 -0.40 -5.06
C PRO A 64 34.83 0.44 -3.90
N ASP A 65 34.82 1.77 -4.02
CA ASP A 65 35.26 2.72 -2.97
C ASP A 65 34.43 2.64 -1.69
N PHE A 66 33.20 2.12 -1.76
CA PHE A 66 32.31 1.99 -0.61
C PHE A 66 32.77 0.86 0.33
N ALA A 67 33.43 -0.18 -0.20
CA ALA A 67 33.99 -1.26 0.59
C ALA A 67 35.19 -0.80 1.44
N ALA A 68 35.92 0.23 0.97
CA ALA A 68 37.06 0.83 1.65
C ALA A 68 36.68 1.76 2.81
N ARG A 69 35.40 2.12 2.97
CA ARG A 69 34.93 2.98 4.06
C ARG A 69 34.84 2.21 5.38
N ALA A 70 35.08 2.91 6.49
CA ALA A 70 34.89 2.38 7.83
C ALA A 70 33.45 1.86 8.02
N TRP A 71 33.31 0.76 8.77
CA TRP A 71 32.03 0.08 9.00
C TRP A 71 30.89 1.01 9.49
N PRO A 72 31.10 1.96 10.42
CA PRO A 72 30.04 2.87 10.86
C PRO A 72 29.52 3.77 9.73
N ALA A 73 30.41 4.25 8.86
CA ALA A 73 30.05 5.10 7.72
C ALA A 73 29.21 4.32 6.69
N ARG A 74 29.47 3.01 6.54
CA ARG A 74 28.66 2.13 5.69
C ARG A 74 27.26 1.95 6.27
N LEU A 75 27.15 1.68 7.57
CA LEU A 75 25.83 1.58 8.23
C LEU A 75 25.04 2.88 8.15
N ALA A 76 25.68 4.01 8.43
CA ALA A 76 25.05 5.33 8.38
C ALA A 76 24.47 5.64 6.98
N HIS A 77 25.10 5.13 5.91
CA HIS A 77 24.58 5.24 4.54
C HIS A 77 23.49 4.21 4.22
N MET A 78 23.56 3.02 4.81
CA MET A 78 22.54 1.98 4.60
C MET A 78 21.19 2.34 5.21
N VAL A 79 21.17 2.99 6.38
CA VAL A 79 19.92 3.42 7.07
C VAL A 79 19.00 4.27 6.17
N PRO A 80 19.44 5.39 5.56
CA PRO A 80 18.59 6.19 4.68
C PRO A 80 18.21 5.46 3.39
N VAL A 81 19.07 4.59 2.86
CA VAL A 81 18.75 3.75 1.68
C VAL A 81 17.60 2.79 2.01
N PHE A 82 17.67 2.10 3.15
CA PHE A 82 16.58 1.24 3.62
C PHE A 82 15.29 2.03 3.90
N LEU A 83 15.41 3.24 4.46
CA LEU A 83 14.26 4.12 4.69
C LEU A 83 13.60 4.52 3.36
N ALA A 84 14.37 4.92 2.35
CA ALA A 84 13.85 5.26 1.02
C ALA A 84 13.13 4.08 0.36
N LEU A 85 13.71 2.88 0.44
CA LEU A 85 13.07 1.65 -0.03
C LEU A 85 11.74 1.40 0.69
N ARG A 86 11.74 1.49 2.02
CA ARG A 86 10.57 1.28 2.86
C ARG A 86 9.45 2.27 2.56
N LEU A 87 9.77 3.55 2.35
CA LEU A 87 8.81 4.57 1.95
C LEU A 87 8.17 4.27 0.59
N ARG A 88 8.94 3.80 -0.40
CA ARG A 88 8.41 3.40 -1.72
C ARG A 88 7.45 2.22 -1.61
N LEU A 89 7.81 1.21 -0.81
CA LEU A 89 6.94 0.05 -0.56
C LEU A 89 5.64 0.45 0.14
N TYR A 90 5.71 1.37 1.11
CA TYR A 90 4.51 1.88 1.78
C TYR A 90 3.58 2.67 0.87
N VAL A 91 4.13 3.51 -0.01
CA VAL A 91 3.33 4.21 -1.01
C VAL A 91 2.65 3.21 -1.94
N GLY A 92 3.37 2.18 -2.40
CA GLY A 92 2.81 1.09 -3.21
C GLY A 92 1.63 0.40 -2.52
N TRP A 93 1.80 0.00 -1.26
CA TRP A 93 0.75 -0.62 -0.46
C TRP A 93 -0.47 0.29 -0.30
N LEU A 94 -0.27 1.57 0.00
CA LEU A 94 -1.35 2.52 0.23
C LEU A 94 -2.18 2.74 -1.04
N CYS A 95 -1.51 2.80 -2.20
CA CYS A 95 -2.15 2.85 -3.50
C CYS A 95 -2.90 1.56 -3.83
N ALA A 96 -2.36 0.40 -3.45
CA ALA A 96 -3.02 -0.90 -3.64
C ALA A 96 -4.30 -1.03 -2.83
N GLU A 97 -4.27 -0.66 -1.56
CA GLU A 97 -5.48 -0.60 -0.75
C GLU A 97 -6.52 0.38 -1.30
N ALA A 98 -6.09 1.55 -1.75
CA ALA A 98 -6.99 2.53 -2.33
C ALA A 98 -7.62 2.02 -3.64
N GLY A 99 -6.84 1.35 -4.50
CA GLY A 99 -7.32 0.72 -5.74
C GLY A 99 -8.35 -0.38 -5.48
N CYS A 100 -8.06 -1.29 -4.53
CA CYS A 100 -9.01 -2.33 -4.11
C CYS A 100 -10.31 -1.74 -3.55
N LEU A 101 -10.21 -0.72 -2.68
CA LEU A 101 -11.37 -0.04 -2.13
C LEU A 101 -12.18 0.68 -3.21
N ALA A 102 -11.52 1.32 -4.18
CA ALA A 102 -12.19 1.98 -5.30
C ALA A 102 -12.92 0.97 -6.20
N ALA A 103 -12.37 -0.24 -6.36
CA ALA A 103 -13.01 -1.36 -7.05
C ALA A 103 -14.17 -2.01 -6.25
N GLY A 104 -14.42 -1.57 -5.01
CA GLY A 104 -15.47 -2.10 -4.15
C GLY A 104 -15.06 -3.33 -3.32
N LEU A 105 -13.80 -3.78 -3.42
CA LEU A 105 -13.28 -4.89 -2.64
C LEU A 105 -13.16 -4.47 -1.17
N GLY A 106 -13.91 -5.14 -0.28
CA GLY A 106 -13.97 -4.79 1.14
C GLY A 106 -14.77 -3.53 1.46
N ALA A 107 -15.55 -2.99 0.52
CA ALA A 107 -16.45 -1.87 0.74
C ALA A 107 -17.71 -2.30 1.50
N TYR A 108 -17.55 -2.67 2.77
CA TYR A 108 -18.66 -2.98 3.65
C TYR A 108 -19.24 -1.71 4.31
N PRO A 109 -20.54 -1.66 4.59
CA PRO A 109 -21.12 -0.58 5.38
C PRO A 109 -20.64 -0.62 6.83
N LYS A 110 -20.72 0.51 7.54
CA LYS A 110 -20.18 0.67 8.90
C LYS A 110 -20.74 -0.35 9.89
N CYS A 111 -21.98 -0.80 9.68
CA CYS A 111 -22.65 -1.83 10.48
C CYS A 111 -21.93 -3.19 10.45
N ALA A 112 -21.25 -3.55 9.35
CA ALA A 112 -20.56 -4.83 9.22
C ALA A 112 -19.21 -4.91 9.97
N ARG A 113 -18.80 -3.82 10.64
CA ARG A 113 -17.53 -3.69 11.40
C ARG A 113 -16.34 -4.34 10.68
N ALA A 114 -16.22 -4.10 9.38
CA ALA A 114 -15.16 -4.71 8.59
C ALA A 114 -13.79 -4.17 9.04
N ARG A 115 -12.86 -5.09 9.33
CA ARG A 115 -11.46 -4.75 9.61
C ARG A 115 -10.64 -4.80 8.32
N PRO A 116 -9.62 -3.95 8.15
CA PRO A 116 -8.74 -4.02 6.99
C PRO A 116 -8.20 -5.44 6.79
N GLY A 117 -8.41 -6.03 5.61
CA GLY A 117 -7.95 -7.38 5.25
C GLY A 117 -8.70 -8.57 5.87
N GLN A 118 -9.62 -8.35 6.83
CA GLN A 118 -10.24 -9.44 7.61
C GLN A 118 -11.73 -9.64 7.34
N GLY A 119 -12.34 -8.89 6.42
CA GLY A 119 -13.76 -9.01 6.08
C GLY A 119 -14.69 -8.53 7.21
N PRO A 120 -16.00 -8.80 7.13
CA PRO A 120 -16.97 -8.44 8.16
C PRO A 120 -16.76 -9.28 9.42
N THR A 121 -16.78 -8.64 10.59
CA THR A 121 -16.62 -9.33 11.89
C THR A 121 -17.95 -9.60 12.59
N VAL A 122 -19.03 -9.03 12.06
CA VAL A 122 -20.40 -9.24 12.52
C VAL A 122 -21.26 -9.69 11.34
N SER A 123 -22.21 -10.58 11.59
CA SER A 123 -23.23 -10.92 10.61
C SER A 123 -24.00 -9.65 10.25
N TRP A 124 -24.10 -9.39 8.97
CA TRP A 124 -24.77 -8.23 8.42
C TRP A 124 -25.60 -8.70 7.23
N GLU A 125 -26.91 -8.45 7.28
CA GLU A 125 -27.77 -8.65 6.13
C GLU A 125 -27.71 -7.41 5.24
N ARG A 126 -27.29 -7.63 4.00
CA ARG A 126 -27.25 -6.57 3.00
C ARG A 126 -28.69 -6.20 2.64
N PRO A 127 -29.12 -4.92 2.73
CA PRO A 127 -30.46 -4.52 2.34
C PRO A 127 -30.66 -4.91 0.88
N LYS A 128 -31.68 -5.73 0.63
CA LYS A 128 -32.13 -6.03 -0.73
C LYS A 128 -32.64 -4.71 -1.31
N LYS A 129 -32.08 -4.33 -2.44
CA LYS A 129 -32.56 -3.19 -3.21
C LYS A 129 -33.90 -3.53 -3.84
#